data_AF-A0A183HR97-F1
#
_entry.id   AF-A0A183HR97-F1
#
_cell.length_a   1.000
_cell.length_b   1.000
_cell.length_c   1.000
_cell.angle_alpha   90.00
_cell.angle_beta   90.00
_cell.angle_gamma   90.00
#
_symmetry.space_group_name_H-M   'P 1'
#
loop_
_entity.id
_entity.type
_entity.pdbx_description
1 polymer ?
#
loop_
_entity_poly.entity_id
_entity_poly.type
_entity_poly.pdbx_seq_one_letter_code
_entity_poly.pdbx_strand_id
1 'polypeptide(L)'
;ELHNLEWEELIAEAESDDEKKHVYPVIWKFCDLDIKPHDKHVSHHELIPITAPVIPMESCIKPFLENCDVNNDGNISIIEWGKCLGLKEGRPFLDYIY
;
A
#
# COMPACT_ATOMS: atom_id res chain seq x y z
N GLU A 1 -3.60 -1.91 17.19
CA GLU A 1 -2.59 -0.85 17.40
C GLU A 1 -1.25 -1.55 17.56
N LEU A 2 -0.34 -1.39 16.60
CA LEU A 2 1.05 -1.87 16.75
C LEU A 2 1.67 -1.10 17.92
N HIS A 3 2.13 -1.83 18.93
CA HIS A 3 2.70 -1.25 20.14
C HIS A 3 4.06 -0.60 19.82
N ASN A 4 4.35 0.52 20.49
CA ASN A 4 5.53 1.39 20.30
C ASN A 4 6.90 0.68 20.27
N LEU A 5 7.02 -0.54 20.79
CA LEU A 5 8.25 -1.32 20.79
C LEU A 5 8.53 -1.99 19.43
N GLU A 6 7.49 -2.35 18.69
CA GLU A 6 7.61 -2.97 17.37
C GLU A 6 8.02 -1.92 16.32
N TRP A 7 7.42 -0.73 16.39
CA TRP A 7 7.70 0.36 15.44
C TRP A 7 9.17 0.81 15.43
N GLU A 8 9.81 0.88 16.59
CA GLU A 8 11.23 1.28 16.67
C GLU A 8 12.14 0.25 16.00
N GLU A 9 11.83 -1.05 16.12
CA GLU A 9 12.55 -2.12 15.43
C GLU A 9 12.33 -2.08 13.92
N LEU A 10 11.09 -1.84 13.46
CA LEU A 10 10.76 -1.69 12.05
C LEU A 10 11.45 -0.46 11.43
N ILE A 11 11.53 0.64 12.18
CA ILE A 11 12.25 1.86 11.76
C ILE A 11 13.75 1.58 11.69
N ALA A 12 14.36 0.97 12.72
CA ALA A 12 15.78 0.65 12.72
C ALA A 12 16.16 -0.31 11.58
N GLU A 13 15.30 -1.30 11.30
CA GLU A 13 15.47 -2.23 10.20
C GLU A 13 15.39 -1.51 8.84
N ALA A 14 14.41 -0.62 8.65
CA ALA A 14 14.27 0.22 7.48
C ALA A 14 15.43 1.23 7.31
N GLU A 15 15.97 1.77 8.39
CA GLU A 15 17.14 2.64 8.35
C GLU A 15 18.41 1.89 7.91
N SER A 16 18.50 0.60 8.27
CA SER A 16 19.64 -0.28 7.95
C SER A 16 19.58 -0.91 6.55
N ASP A 17 18.41 -1.04 5.94
CA ASP A 17 18.18 -1.61 4.61
C ASP A 17 17.37 -0.64 3.75
N ASP A 18 18.02 0.02 2.80
CA ASP A 18 17.38 0.96 1.86
C ASP A 18 16.20 0.35 1.11
N GLU A 19 16.20 -0.97 0.87
CA GLU A 19 15.07 -1.65 0.23
C GLU A 19 13.85 -1.77 1.15
N LYS A 20 14.00 -1.59 2.47
CA LYS A 20 12.93 -1.65 3.49
C LYS A 20 12.34 -0.28 3.82
N LYS A 21 13.04 0.82 3.52
CA LYS A 21 12.55 2.20 3.75
C LYS A 21 11.17 2.46 3.17
N HIS A 22 10.86 1.86 2.03
CA HIS A 22 9.59 2.04 1.35
C HIS A 22 8.55 0.96 1.68
N VAL A 23 8.94 -0.15 2.32
CA VAL A 23 8.02 -1.27 2.61
C VAL A 23 6.94 -0.84 3.60
N TYR A 24 7.31 -0.29 4.75
CA TYR A 24 6.35 0.07 5.80
C TYR A 24 5.40 1.19 5.38
N PRO A 25 5.84 2.30 4.75
CA PRO A 25 4.91 3.32 4.26
C PRO A 25 3.93 2.78 3.22
N VAL A 26 4.36 1.88 2.34
CA VAL A 26 3.51 1.26 1.32
C VAL A 26 2.43 0.37 1.95
N ILE A 27 2.80 -0.45 2.94
CA ILE A 27 1.86 -1.33 3.67
C ILE A 27 0.91 -0.51 4.54
N TRP A 28 1.45 0.41 5.35
CA TRP A 28 0.65 1.29 6.20
C TRP A 28 -0.40 2.02 5.36
N LYS A 29 -0.01 2.55 4.20
CA LYS A 29 -0.95 3.29 3.36
C LYS A 29 -2.05 2.39 2.78
N PHE A 30 -1.74 1.12 2.50
CA PHE A 30 -2.75 0.15 2.09
C PHE A 30 -3.77 -0.08 3.22
N CYS A 31 -3.30 -0.41 4.43
CA CYS A 31 -4.18 -0.65 5.58
C CYS A 31 -4.98 0.59 6.00
N ASP A 32 -4.44 1.79 5.76
CA ASP A 32 -5.13 3.07 5.96
C ASP A 32 -6.27 3.29 4.94
N LEU A 33 -6.25 2.60 3.79
CA LEU A 33 -7.31 2.68 2.77
C LEU A 33 -8.33 1.54 2.88
N ASP A 34 -7.87 0.32 3.19
CA ASP A 34 -8.68 -0.90 3.39
C ASP A 34 -9.45 -0.84 4.72
N ILE A 35 -10.53 -0.07 4.78
CA ILE A 35 -11.25 0.21 6.03
C ILE A 35 -12.63 -0.45 6.04
N LYS A 36 -13.37 -0.48 4.92
CA LYS A 36 -14.77 -0.94 4.90
C LYS A 36 -15.20 -1.54 3.55
N PRO A 37 -15.30 -2.88 3.46
CA PRO A 37 -14.86 -3.88 4.44
C PRO A 37 -13.32 -3.95 4.51
N HIS A 38 -12.76 -4.38 5.65
CA HIS A 38 -11.32 -4.67 5.75
C HIS A 38 -11.04 -6.04 5.11
N ASP A 39 -11.01 -6.10 3.78
CA ASP A 39 -11.05 -7.34 2.99
C ASP A 39 -9.77 -7.60 2.16
N LYS A 40 -8.72 -6.82 2.42
CA LYS A 40 -7.42 -6.91 1.73
C LYS A 40 -7.49 -6.52 0.26
N HIS A 41 -8.50 -5.74 -0.12
CA HIS A 41 -8.63 -5.08 -1.40
C HIS A 41 -8.93 -3.61 -1.18
N VAL A 42 -8.38 -2.76 -2.02
CA VAL A 42 -8.72 -1.33 -2.02
C VAL A 42 -9.64 -1.07 -3.20
N SER A 43 -10.89 -0.75 -2.90
CA SER A 43 -11.90 -0.42 -3.91
C SER A 43 -11.76 1.01 -4.43
N HIS A 44 -12.41 1.34 -5.55
CA HIS A 44 -12.49 2.72 -6.06
C HIS A 44 -12.98 3.73 -5.01
N HIS A 45 -13.91 3.34 -4.14
CA HIS A 45 -14.43 4.23 -3.09
C HIS A 45 -13.39 4.51 -2.01
N GLU A 46 -12.58 3.52 -1.67
CA GLU A 46 -11.50 3.64 -0.69
C GLU A 46 -10.30 4.43 -1.23
N LEU A 47 -10.18 4.58 -2.56
CA LEU A 47 -9.20 5.46 -3.20
C LEU A 47 -9.61 6.94 -3.20
N ILE A 48 -10.89 7.27 -2.93
CA ILE A 48 -11.38 8.66 -2.94
C ILE A 48 -10.56 9.60 -2.04
N PRO A 49 -10.16 9.24 -0.80
CA PRO A 49 -9.37 10.11 0.07
C PRO A 49 -8.00 10.50 -0.51
N ILE A 50 -7.41 9.68 -1.38
CA ILE A 50 -6.14 10.01 -2.06
C ILE A 50 -6.33 10.62 -3.44
N THR A 51 -7.49 10.48 -4.08
CA THR A 51 -7.75 11.09 -5.39
C THR A 51 -8.40 12.47 -5.26
N ALA A 52 -9.28 12.69 -4.27
CA ALA A 52 -10.04 13.93 -4.09
C ALA A 52 -9.19 15.16 -3.71
N PRO A 53 -8.16 15.08 -2.84
CA PRO A 53 -7.25 16.22 -2.60
C PRO A 53 -6.31 16.49 -3.77
N VAL A 54 -6.16 15.50 -4.66
CA VAL A 54 -5.14 15.46 -5.71
C VAL A 54 -5.79 15.59 -7.10
N ILE A 55 -7.05 16.07 -7.18
CA ILE A 55 -7.78 16.37 -8.43
C ILE A 55 -6.94 17.16 -9.45
N PRO A 56 -6.11 18.15 -9.05
CA PRO A 56 -5.20 18.82 -9.99
C PRO A 56 -4.17 17.90 -10.66
N MET A 57 -3.88 16.72 -10.09
CA MET A 57 -2.99 15.68 -10.63
C MET A 57 -3.73 14.35 -10.88
N GLU A 58 -5.06 14.38 -11.05
CA GLU A 58 -5.86 13.17 -11.37
C GLU A 58 -5.32 12.47 -12.62
N SER A 59 -4.83 13.26 -13.60
CA SER A 59 -4.18 12.78 -14.82
C SER A 59 -2.93 11.94 -14.59
N CYS A 60 -2.29 12.03 -13.42
CA CYS A 60 -1.13 11.23 -13.06
C CYS A 60 -1.52 10.01 -12.22
N ILE A 61 -2.38 10.21 -11.21
CA ILE A 61 -2.66 9.16 -10.22
C ILE A 61 -3.67 8.14 -10.72
N LYS A 62 -4.66 8.55 -11.52
CA LYS A 62 -5.68 7.63 -12.02
C LYS A 62 -5.09 6.61 -13.00
N PRO A 63 -4.34 7.00 -14.04
CA PRO A 63 -3.70 6.01 -14.93
C PRO A 63 -2.67 5.14 -14.20
N PHE A 64 -2.04 5.67 -13.16
CA PHE A 64 -1.14 4.88 -12.33
C PHE A 64 -1.89 3.76 -11.59
N LEU A 65 -2.99 4.09 -10.91
CA LEU A 65 -3.80 3.11 -10.17
C LEU A 65 -4.48 2.10 -11.11
N GLU A 66 -4.95 2.54 -12.28
CA GLU A 66 -5.48 1.65 -13.32
C GLU A 66 -4.41 0.66 -13.82
N ASN A 67 -3.14 1.07 -13.92
CA ASN A 67 -2.05 0.16 -14.26
C ASN A 67 -1.67 -0.79 -13.11
N CYS A 68 -2.04 -0.48 -11.86
CA CYS A 68 -1.83 -1.37 -10.72
C CYS A 68 -2.85 -2.51 -10.68
N ASP A 69 -4.06 -2.31 -11.21
CA ASP A 69 -5.12 -3.33 -11.32
C ASP A 69 -4.82 -4.28 -12.50
N VAL A 70 -3.88 -5.21 -12.28
CA VAL A 70 -3.35 -6.08 -13.34
C VAL A 70 -4.39 -7.10 -13.80
N ASN A 71 -5.26 -7.55 -12.89
CA ASN A 71 -6.31 -8.49 -13.21
C ASN A 71 -7.59 -7.81 -13.76
N ASN A 72 -7.65 -6.48 -13.69
CA ASN A 72 -8.72 -5.61 -14.17
C ASN A 72 -10.09 -5.93 -13.55
N ASP A 73 -10.11 -6.19 -12.24
CA ASP A 73 -11.32 -6.46 -11.46
C ASP A 73 -11.93 -5.22 -10.80
N GLY A 74 -11.27 -4.06 -10.93
CA GLY A 74 -11.71 -2.78 -10.39
C GLY A 74 -11.27 -2.53 -8.95
N ASN A 75 -10.52 -3.45 -8.34
CA ASN A 75 -9.93 -3.32 -7.03
C ASN A 75 -8.43 -3.61 -7.11
N ILE A 76 -7.68 -3.07 -6.15
CA ILE A 76 -6.25 -3.32 -6.06
C ILE A 76 -6.01 -4.20 -4.84
N SER A 77 -5.59 -5.43 -5.07
CA SER A 77 -5.16 -6.33 -3.99
C SER A 77 -3.85 -5.84 -3.37
N ILE A 78 -3.54 -6.28 -2.14
CA ILE A 78 -2.25 -5.96 -1.50
C ILE A 78 -1.04 -6.39 -2.32
N ILE A 79 -1.18 -7.48 -3.09
CA ILE A 79 -0.11 -8.02 -3.94
C ILE A 79 0.13 -7.07 -5.13
N GLU A 80 -0.94 -6.63 -5.78
CA GLU A 80 -0.89 -5.66 -6.88
C GLU A 80 -0.33 -4.32 -6.41
N TRP A 81 -0.82 -3.80 -5.28
CA TRP A 81 -0.34 -2.56 -4.68
C TRP A 81 1.16 -2.59 -4.41
N GLY A 82 1.64 -3.65 -3.74
CA GLY A 82 3.05 -3.82 -3.43
C GLY A 82 3.92 -3.89 -4.67
N LYS A 83 3.53 -4.69 -5.67
CA LYS A 83 4.24 -4.79 -6.95
C LYS A 83 4.26 -3.46 -7.70
N CYS A 84 3.12 -2.77 -7.75
CA CYS A 84 2.98 -1.50 -8.46
C CYS A 84 3.91 -0.41 -7.88
N LEU A 85 4.16 -0.46 -6.57
CA LEU A 85 5.03 0.47 -5.84
C LEU A 85 6.49 -0.02 -5.73
N GLY A 86 6.86 -1.07 -6.45
CA GLY A 86 8.24 -1.53 -6.60
C GLY A 86 8.73 -2.48 -5.51
N LEU A 87 7.83 -3.09 -4.74
CA LEU A 87 8.20 -4.10 -3.75
C LEU A 87 8.54 -5.44 -4.45
N LYS A 88 9.72 -6.00 -4.16
CA LYS A 88 10.20 -7.26 -4.76
C LYS A 88 9.49 -8.48 -4.16
N GLU A 89 9.06 -9.42 -4.99
CA GLU A 89 8.61 -10.74 -4.55
C GLU A 89 9.75 -11.45 -3.81
N GLY A 90 9.59 -11.71 -2.52
CA GLY A 90 10.60 -12.41 -1.71
C GLY A 90 10.69 -11.98 -0.25
N ARG A 91 10.16 -10.80 0.11
CA ARG A 91 9.82 -10.49 1.51
C ARG A 91 8.37 -10.92 1.76
N PRO A 92 8.07 -11.58 2.89
CA PRO A 92 6.71 -12.02 3.15
C PRO A 92 5.90 -10.79 3.56
N PHE A 93 5.40 -10.06 2.57
CA PHE A 93 4.46 -8.95 2.72
C PHE A 93 3.20 -9.36 3.50
N LEU A 94 2.91 -10.66 3.49
CA LEU A 94 1.79 -11.26 4.18
C LEU A 94 2.04 -11.42 5.69
N ASP A 95 3.30 -11.53 6.14
CA ASP A 95 3.62 -11.73 7.56
C ASP A 95 3.37 -10.47 8.39
N TYR A 96 3.32 -9.29 7.77
CA TYR A 96 3.02 -8.00 8.43
C TYR A 96 1.52 -7.65 8.41
N ILE A 97 0.69 -8.43 7.71
CA ILE A 97 -0.73 -8.14 7.47
C ILE A 97 -1.61 -9.28 8.03
N TYR A 98 -1.01 -10.25 8.72
CA TYR A 98 -1.67 -11.35 9.42
C TYR A 98 -1.22 -11.45 10.87
#